data_AF-A0A356WRZ1-F1
#
_entry.id   AF-A0A356WRZ1-F1
#
_cell.length_a   1.000
_cell.length_b   1.000
_cell.length_c   1.000
_cell.angle_alpha   90.00
_cell.angle_beta   90.00
_cell.angle_gamma   90.00
#
_symmetry.space_group_name_H-M   'P 1'
#
loop_
_entity.id
_entity.type
_entity.pdbx_description
1 polymer ?
#
loop_
_entity_poly.entity_id
_entity_poly.type
_entity_poly.pdbx_seq_one_letter_code
_entity_poly.pdbx_strand_id
1 'polypeptide(L)'
;MKFELQHTDSSSQARAGLITTDHGQIKTPVFMPVGTVGSVKAVQITELKDDIKAQIILGNTYHLYLRPGLDIMQLAGGLHKFNSWERPILTDSGGFQVFSL
;
A
#
# COMPACT_ATOMS: atom_id res chain seq x y z
N MET A 1 6.70 10.71 -8.59
CA MET A 1 5.92 9.56 -9.15
C MET A 1 5.79 9.71 -10.65
N LYS A 2 5.96 8.62 -11.42
CA LYS A 2 5.74 8.55 -12.88
C LYS A 2 4.90 7.32 -13.23
N PHE A 3 3.93 7.46 -14.13
CA PHE A 3 3.20 6.34 -14.73
C PHE A 3 3.59 6.19 -16.20
N GLU A 4 3.79 4.95 -16.64
CA GLU A 4 4.09 4.59 -18.02
C GLU A 4 3.09 3.53 -18.49
N LEU A 5 2.39 3.82 -19.59
CA LEU A 5 1.52 2.86 -20.26
C LEU A 5 2.38 1.98 -21.17
N GLN A 6 2.49 0.70 -20.85
CA GLN A 6 3.37 -0.23 -21.57
C GLN A 6 2.64 -0.96 -22.69
N HIS A 7 1.35 -1.25 -22.50
CA HIS A 7 0.55 -1.94 -23.50
C HIS A 7 -0.95 -1.67 -23.31
N THR A 8 -1.68 -1.69 -24.41
CA THR A 8 -3.15 -1.64 -24.47
C THR A 8 -3.64 -2.78 -25.32
N ASP A 9 -4.66 -3.49 -24.86
CA ASP A 9 -5.31 -4.53 -25.66
C ASP A 9 -6.15 -3.90 -26.79
N SER A 10 -6.13 -4.50 -27.98
CA SER A 10 -6.87 -3.97 -29.14
C SER A 10 -8.36 -4.31 -29.13
N SER A 11 -8.76 -5.31 -28.34
CA SER A 11 -10.12 -5.85 -28.30
C SER A 11 -10.91 -5.43 -27.06
N SER A 12 -10.30 -4.68 -26.15
CA SER A 12 -10.88 -4.28 -24.87
C SER A 12 -10.29 -2.95 -24.36
N GLN A 13 -10.67 -2.53 -23.16
CA GLN A 13 -10.11 -1.35 -22.48
C GLN A 13 -8.97 -1.70 -21.51
N ALA A 14 -8.42 -2.92 -21.59
CA ALA A 14 -7.37 -3.38 -20.70
C ALA A 14 -6.04 -2.66 -20.98
N ARG A 15 -5.28 -2.40 -19.91
CA ARG A 15 -4.01 -1.66 -19.95
C ARG A 15 -2.99 -2.31 -19.03
N ALA A 16 -1.80 -2.54 -19.54
CA ALA A 16 -0.63 -2.87 -18.73
C ALA A 16 0.27 -1.65 -18.61
N GLY A 17 0.79 -1.40 -17.41
CA GLY A 17 1.57 -0.19 -17.14
C GLY A 17 2.53 -0.37 -15.97
N LEU A 18 3.34 0.66 -15.74
CA LEU A 18 4.35 0.69 -14.70
C LEU A 18 4.28 2.02 -13.95
N ILE A 19 4.04 1.96 -12.64
CA ILE A 19 4.14 3.12 -11.75
C ILE A 19 5.51 3.07 -11.07
N THR A 20 6.28 4.14 -11.19
CA THR A 20 7.53 4.32 -10.46
C THR A 20 7.33 5.35 -9.34
N THR A 21 7.65 4.93 -8.13
CA THR A 21 7.63 5.76 -6.91
C THR A 21 9.01 5.77 -6.29
N ASP A 22 9.21 6.62 -5.28
CA ASP A 22 10.50 6.71 -4.57
C ASP A 22 10.83 5.43 -3.78
N HIS A 23 9.82 4.60 -3.51
CA HIS A 23 9.94 3.33 -2.77
C HIS A 23 9.88 2.09 -3.67
N GLY A 24 9.85 2.24 -5.00
CA GLY A 24 9.90 1.12 -5.94
C GLY A 24 8.89 1.19 -7.08
N GLN A 25 8.87 0.12 -7.87
CA GLN A 25 8.06 -0.01 -9.07
C GLN A 25 6.87 -0.96 -8.88
N ILE A 26 5.73 -0.59 -9.46
CA ILE A 26 4.46 -1.33 -9.37
C ILE A 26 3.97 -1.60 -10.79
N LYS A 27 3.78 -2.87 -11.15
CA LYS A 27 3.19 -3.26 -12.44
C LYS A 27 1.67 -3.21 -12.31
N THR A 28 0.99 -2.61 -13.26
CA THR A 28 -0.48 -2.56 -13.32
C THR A 28 -1.00 -3.48 -14.43
N PRO A 29 -2.14 -4.17 -14.26
CA PRO A 29 -3.06 -4.11 -13.12
C PRO A 29 -2.48 -4.77 -11.86
N VAL A 30 -2.77 -4.20 -10.69
CA VAL A 30 -2.23 -4.65 -9.39
C VAL A 30 -3.36 -4.87 -8.39
N PHE A 31 -3.23 -5.94 -7.60
CA PHE A 31 -4.02 -6.15 -6.40
C PHE A 31 -3.20 -5.73 -5.18
N MET A 32 -3.79 -4.92 -4.29
CA MET A 32 -3.13 -4.38 -3.10
C MET A 32 -3.64 -5.09 -1.85
N PRO A 33 -2.80 -5.87 -1.13
CA PRO A 33 -3.15 -6.36 0.19
C PRO A 33 -3.45 -5.21 1.16
N VAL A 34 -4.51 -5.33 1.95
CA VAL A 34 -4.96 -4.28 2.87
C VAL A 34 -4.40 -4.51 4.27
N GLY A 35 -3.63 -3.55 4.75
CA GLY A 35 -3.14 -3.45 6.12
C GLY A 35 -4.05 -2.59 6.99
N THR A 36 -4.63 -3.19 8.03
CA THR A 36 -5.43 -2.50 9.04
C THR A 36 -4.63 -2.44 10.34
N VAL A 37 -4.37 -1.23 10.87
CA VAL A 37 -3.55 -1.00 12.08
C VAL A 37 -2.06 -1.32 11.87
N GLY A 38 -1.48 -0.92 10.72
CA GLY A 38 -0.02 -1.03 10.50
C GLY A 38 0.49 -2.44 10.20
N SER A 39 -0.40 -3.43 10.09
CA SER A 39 -0.09 -4.78 9.60
C SER A 39 -1.21 -5.29 8.71
N VAL A 40 -0.87 -6.21 7.79
CA VAL A 40 -1.87 -7.05 7.12
C VAL A 40 -2.25 -8.14 8.12
N LYS A 41 -3.54 -8.21 8.47
CA LYS A 41 -4.01 -9.13 9.52
C LYS A 41 -3.58 -10.56 9.22
N ALA A 42 -2.98 -11.21 10.21
CA ALA A 42 -2.58 -12.61 10.19
C ALA A 42 -1.50 -13.00 9.17
N VAL A 43 -0.82 -12.05 8.52
CA VAL A 43 0.24 -12.34 7.54
C VAL A 43 1.53 -11.65 7.96
N GLN A 44 2.65 -12.38 7.94
CA GLN A 44 3.95 -11.76 8.19
C GLN A 44 4.38 -10.91 6.99
N ILE A 45 5.14 -9.85 7.27
CA ILE A 45 5.68 -8.96 6.23
C ILE A 45 6.58 -9.72 5.24
N THR A 46 7.31 -10.72 5.73
CA THR A 46 8.14 -11.63 4.91
C THR A 46 7.29 -12.41 3.91
N GLU A 47 6.18 -12.99 4.33
CA GLU A 47 5.25 -13.72 3.45
C GLU A 47 4.67 -12.81 2.36
N LEU A 48 4.32 -11.57 2.70
CA LEU A 48 3.91 -10.57 1.69
C LEU A 48 5.02 -10.25 0.70
N LYS A 49 6.27 -10.15 1.18
CA LYS A 49 7.43 -9.77 0.36
C LYS A 49 7.91 -10.90 -0.55
N ASP A 50 7.98 -12.11 -0.03
CA ASP A 50 8.75 -13.22 -0.58
C ASP A 50 7.85 -14.26 -1.25
N ASP A 51 6.73 -14.62 -0.61
CA ASP A 51 5.79 -15.63 -1.11
C ASP A 51 4.77 -15.00 -2.06
N ILE A 52 4.07 -13.96 -1.60
CA ILE A 52 3.04 -13.25 -2.37
C ILE A 52 3.67 -12.29 -3.38
N LYS A 53 4.88 -11.81 -3.09
CA LYS A 53 5.62 -10.83 -3.91
C LYS A 53 4.81 -9.56 -4.18
N ALA A 54 4.07 -9.10 -3.17
CA ALA A 54 3.28 -7.88 -3.25
C ALA A 54 4.18 -6.68 -3.55
N GLN A 55 3.85 -5.94 -4.61
CA GLN A 55 4.61 -4.75 -5.00
C GLN A 55 4.20 -3.51 -4.22
N ILE A 56 3.00 -3.50 -3.65
CA ILE A 56 2.43 -2.37 -2.91
C ILE A 56 1.38 -2.91 -1.93
N ILE A 57 1.23 -2.25 -0.78
CA ILE A 57 0.16 -2.50 0.19
C ILE A 57 -0.70 -1.26 0.38
N LEU A 58 -1.93 -1.45 0.82
CA LEU A 58 -2.82 -0.37 1.23
C LEU A 58 -2.80 -0.24 2.76
N GLY A 59 -2.45 0.92 3.30
CA GLY A 59 -2.50 1.23 4.72
C GLY A 59 -3.76 2.02 5.08
N ASN A 60 -4.52 1.55 6.07
CA ASN A 60 -5.68 2.27 6.57
C ASN A 60 -5.29 3.40 7.54
N THR A 61 -5.52 4.65 7.17
CA THR A 61 -5.12 5.81 7.98
C THR A 61 -6.02 6.06 9.17
N TYR A 62 -7.33 5.77 9.07
CA TYR A 62 -8.26 5.96 10.19
C TYR A 62 -7.80 5.22 11.44
N HIS A 63 -7.44 3.95 11.28
CA HIS A 63 -6.94 3.15 12.39
C HIS A 63 -5.58 3.62 12.89
N LEU A 64 -4.64 3.91 11.99
CA LEU A 64 -3.29 4.38 12.35
C LEU A 64 -3.31 5.72 13.12
N TYR A 65 -4.24 6.60 12.73
CA TYR A 65 -4.46 7.89 13.38
C TYR A 65 -5.01 7.73 14.80
N LEU A 66 -5.95 6.81 15.02
CA LEU A 66 -6.50 6.56 16.35
C LEU A 66 -5.55 5.76 17.25
N ARG A 67 -4.88 4.74 16.69
CA ARG A 67 -3.91 3.88 17.38
C ARG A 67 -2.86 3.39 16.37
N PRO A 68 -1.57 3.71 16.54
CA PRO A 68 -0.95 4.28 17.73
C PRO A 68 -0.99 5.81 17.84
N GLY A 69 -1.47 6.53 16.82
CA GLY A 69 -1.43 7.99 16.76
C GLY A 69 -0.21 8.54 16.02
N LEU A 70 -0.31 9.79 15.59
CA LEU A 70 0.72 10.45 14.78
C LEU A 70 2.04 10.65 15.53
N ASP A 71 2.00 10.95 16.83
CA ASP A 71 3.21 11.17 17.63
C ASP A 71 4.09 9.91 17.66
N ILE A 72 3.48 8.74 17.90
CA ILE A 72 4.18 7.45 17.88
C ILE A 72 4.67 7.12 16.47
N MET A 73 3.86 7.41 15.44
CA MET A 73 4.25 7.20 14.04
C MET A 73 5.47 8.04 13.66
N GLN A 74 5.54 9.29 14.14
CA GLN A 74 6.65 10.19 13.91
C GLN A 74 7.90 9.72 14.66
N LEU A 75 7.78 9.29 15.91
CA LEU A 75 8.88 8.70 16.69
C LEU A 75 9.42 7.42 16.06
N ALA A 76 8.56 6.59 15.45
CA ALA A 76 8.96 5.42 14.69
C ALA A 76 9.70 5.76 13.38
N GLY A 77 9.69 7.03 12.96
CA GLY A 77 10.29 7.50 11.72
C GLY A 77 9.45 7.21 10.48
N GLY A 78 8.13 7.17 10.65
CA GLY A 78 7.14 6.99 9.58
C GLY A 78 6.64 5.55 9.43
N LEU A 79 5.60 5.41 8.60
CA LEU A 79 4.85 4.15 8.45
C LEU A 79 5.72 2.99 7.95
N HIS A 80 6.61 3.23 6.99
CA HIS A 80 7.53 2.23 6.46
C HIS A 80 8.41 1.59 7.55
N LYS A 81 8.92 2.40 8.47
CA LYS A 81 9.75 1.91 9.59
C LYS A 81 8.89 1.21 10.63
N PHE A 82 7.69 1.75 10.90
CA PHE A 82 6.75 1.16 11.85
C PHE A 82 6.29 -0.24 11.44
N ASN A 83 6.06 -0.48 10.14
CA ASN A 83 5.59 -1.76 9.61
C ASN A 83 6.67 -2.59 8.90
N SER A 84 7.94 -2.21 8.99
CA SER A 84 9.07 -2.86 8.30
C SER A 84 8.85 -3.13 6.80
N TRP A 85 8.02 -2.33 6.14
CA TRP A 85 7.70 -2.45 4.72
C TRP A 85 8.48 -1.41 3.92
N GLU A 86 9.34 -1.88 3.02
CA GLU A 86 10.28 -1.01 2.27
C GLU A 86 9.84 -0.74 0.84
N ARG A 87 8.73 -1.36 0.41
CA ARG A 87 8.12 -1.16 -0.92
C ARG A 87 7.02 -0.08 -0.81
N PRO A 88 6.40 0.36 -1.90
CA PRO A 88 5.36 1.40 -1.86
C PRO A 88 4.18 1.07 -0.94
N ILE A 89 3.59 2.12 -0.36
CA ILE A 89 2.37 2.07 0.44
C ILE A 89 1.39 3.10 -0.13
N LEU A 90 0.15 2.68 -0.36
CA LEU A 90 -0.97 3.59 -0.61
C LEU A 90 -1.73 3.76 0.69
N THR A 91 -1.86 4.99 1.19
CA THR A 91 -2.71 5.28 2.34
C THR A 91 -4.08 5.76 1.87
N ASP A 92 -5.16 5.19 2.43
CA ASP A 92 -6.50 5.77 2.24
C ASP A 92 -6.65 7.05 3.08
N SER A 93 -7.73 7.81 2.88
CA SER A 93 -7.98 9.04 3.64
C SER A 93 -8.74 8.81 4.96
N GLY A 94 -9.20 7.59 5.22
CA GLY A 94 -10.06 7.27 6.36
C GLY A 94 -11.52 7.72 6.23
N GLY A 95 -11.86 8.47 5.17
CA GLY A 95 -13.20 9.06 5.02
C GLY A 95 -14.32 8.03 4.96
N PHE A 96 -14.11 6.91 4.25
CA PHE A 96 -15.10 5.83 4.20
C PHE A 96 -15.39 5.25 5.60
N GLN A 97 -14.35 5.05 6.41
CA GLN A 97 -14.46 4.47 7.75
C GLN A 97 -15.17 5.42 8.72
N VAL A 98 -15.03 6.73 8.54
CA VAL A 98 -15.79 7.73 9.31
C VAL A 98 -17.30 7.62 9.04
N PHE A 99 -17.71 7.21 7.83
CA PHE A 99 -19.12 7.04 7.49
C PHE A 99 -19.68 5.65 7.82
N SER A 100 -18.83 4.62 7.85
CA SER A 100 -19.28 3.21 7.91
C SER A 100 -19.19 2.55 9.29
N LEU A 101 -18.50 3.17 10.25
CA LEU A 101 -18.36 2.70 11.64
C LEU A 101 -19.25 3.51 12.57
#